data_AF-A0A6C0I4S5-F1
#
_entry.id   AF-A0A6C0I4S5-F1
#
_cell.length_a   1.000
_cell.length_b   1.000
_cell.length_c   1.000
_cell.angle_alpha   90.00
_cell.angle_beta   90.00
_cell.angle_gamma   90.00
#
_symmetry.space_group_name_H-M   'P 1'
#
loop_
_entity.id
_entity.type
_entity.pdbx_description
1 polymer ?
#
loop_
_entity_poly.entity_id
_entity_poly.type
_entity_poly.pdbx_seq_one_letter_code
_entity_poly.pdbx_strand_id
1 'polypeptide(L)'
;MSYIPHNPMQPFVSVCTPTFNRRPFIAAMLQCFNHQMYPRDRMEWIIIDDGTDPIEDLVSQHPCVKYHRLDEKISLGKKRNMMHKKARGEIIVYMDDDDYYPPERVSHAVTTLLDHRTRRTGVKLAGSSEMCIYFKTGERSSPHPSSSDNAERSSPSNPVCGQMVQFGPYGPNHATAATFAFWKELLSEMNLKYEEDACLAEERAFLRGYTVPMAQLDPMKVILVFSHEHNTFDKRGLLSNLGNKNSNMQVSAKTVADFIKEPDLLQFYMCDVDAALQSYDAGHPSMKPDVLKQIREKMQKNNQHQKQHQKQQQQDAILKAVITFKASNAEPRNMTVEELIQTVQSQSEKLEKMREMCNKKIRENSELLATIKDRDEVIAAHLETIERQSTLIDHDCKCK
;
A
#
# COMPACT_ATOMS: atom_id res chain seq x y z
N MET A 1 -3.00 41.85 11.53
CA MET A 1 -2.11 41.08 10.64
C MET A 1 -0.68 41.58 10.83
N SER A 2 0.18 40.77 11.41
CA SER A 2 1.61 41.09 11.53
C SER A 2 2.30 40.82 10.20
N TYR A 3 2.65 41.89 9.51
CA TYR A 3 3.49 41.88 8.30
C TYR A 3 4.80 41.13 8.58
N ILE A 4 5.05 40.03 7.86
CA ILE A 4 6.36 39.37 7.87
C ILE A 4 7.24 40.21 6.94
N PRO A 5 8.29 40.90 7.43
CA PRO A 5 9.12 41.73 6.59
C PRO A 5 9.77 40.90 5.48
N HIS A 6 9.78 41.45 4.26
CA HIS A 6 10.44 40.87 3.10
C HIS A 6 11.91 40.61 3.44
N ASN A 7 12.28 39.33 3.58
CA ASN A 7 13.63 38.91 3.86
C ASN A 7 14.25 38.38 2.56
N PRO A 8 15.29 39.03 2.00
CA PRO A 8 15.93 38.59 0.75
C PRO A 8 16.59 37.20 0.84
N MET A 9 16.69 36.62 2.03
CA MET A 9 17.16 35.26 2.29
C MET A 9 16.05 34.18 2.22
N GLN A 10 14.81 34.56 1.90
CA GLN A 10 13.72 33.59 1.77
C GLN A 10 13.85 32.78 0.46
N PRO A 11 13.74 31.43 0.52
CA PRO A 11 13.92 30.58 -0.65
C PRO A 11 12.85 30.81 -1.71
N PHE A 12 13.18 30.64 -2.98
CA PHE A 12 12.14 30.69 -4.02
C PHE A 12 11.25 29.43 -3.95
N VAL A 13 9.92 29.59 -3.99
CA VAL A 13 8.97 28.46 -3.90
C VAL A 13 8.27 28.23 -5.23
N SER A 14 8.21 26.97 -5.65
CA SER A 14 7.35 26.50 -6.74
C SER A 14 6.11 25.81 -6.18
N VAL A 15 4.96 26.47 -6.29
CA VAL A 15 3.66 25.85 -6.03
C VAL A 15 3.25 25.05 -7.27
N CYS A 16 2.86 23.80 -7.09
CA CYS A 16 2.57 22.88 -8.19
C CYS A 16 1.12 22.37 -8.11
N THR A 17 0.38 22.48 -9.22
CA THR A 17 -1.03 22.07 -9.32
C THR A 17 -1.26 21.23 -10.58
N PRO A 18 -1.35 19.90 -10.46
CA PRO A 18 -1.83 19.05 -11.55
C PRO A 18 -3.32 19.25 -11.70
N THR A 19 -3.79 19.46 -12.93
CA THR A 19 -5.22 19.60 -13.20
C THR A 19 -5.68 18.68 -14.32
N PHE A 20 -6.96 18.29 -14.27
CA PHE A 20 -7.70 17.60 -15.32
C PHE A 20 -9.19 17.88 -15.10
N ASN A 21 -9.79 18.72 -15.94
CA ASN A 21 -11.21 19.07 -15.92
C ASN A 21 -11.69 19.49 -14.51
N ARG A 22 -11.12 20.57 -13.98
CA ARG A 22 -11.45 21.11 -12.65
C ARG A 22 -11.85 22.58 -12.67
N ARG A 23 -12.33 23.03 -13.83
CA ARG A 23 -12.72 24.42 -14.10
C ARG A 23 -13.60 25.08 -13.01
N PRO A 24 -14.61 24.42 -12.40
CA PRO A 24 -15.45 25.03 -11.36
C PRO A 24 -14.69 25.49 -10.10
N PHE A 25 -13.53 24.92 -9.81
CA PHE A 25 -12.76 25.22 -8.59
C PHE A 25 -11.72 26.34 -8.77
N ILE A 26 -11.39 26.68 -10.02
CA ILE A 26 -10.21 27.52 -10.31
C ILE A 26 -10.33 28.94 -9.76
N ALA A 27 -11.53 29.49 -9.72
CA ALA A 27 -11.77 30.81 -9.11
C ALA A 27 -11.43 30.81 -7.60
N ALA A 28 -11.83 29.76 -6.87
CA ALA A 28 -11.49 29.60 -5.46
C ALA A 28 -9.99 29.33 -5.27
N MET A 29 -9.38 28.53 -6.15
CA MET A 29 -7.94 28.27 -6.12
C MET A 29 -7.10 29.53 -6.35
N LEU A 30 -7.51 30.41 -7.26
CA LEU A 30 -6.89 31.71 -7.46
C LEU A 30 -6.95 32.56 -6.19
N GLN A 31 -8.07 32.55 -5.46
CA GLN A 31 -8.18 33.25 -4.17
C GLN A 31 -7.27 32.62 -3.11
N CYS A 32 -7.27 31.30 -2.95
CA CYS A 32 -6.37 30.59 -2.03
C CYS A 32 -4.89 30.91 -2.30
N PHE A 33 -4.47 30.95 -3.57
CA PHE A 33 -3.11 31.33 -3.95
C PHE A 33 -2.83 32.80 -3.63
N ASN A 34 -3.76 33.70 -3.95
CA ASN A 34 -3.60 35.14 -3.71
C ASN A 34 -3.55 35.52 -2.22
N HIS A 35 -4.19 34.73 -1.37
CA HIS A 35 -4.19 34.92 0.09
C HIS A 35 -2.95 34.34 0.77
N GLN A 36 -2.04 33.66 0.06
CA GLN A 36 -0.81 33.17 0.67
C GLN A 36 0.00 34.30 1.31
N MET A 37 0.43 34.08 2.55
CA MET A 37 1.22 35.05 3.34
C MET A 37 2.70 35.09 2.95
N TYR A 38 3.13 34.23 2.03
CA TYR A 38 4.50 34.22 1.52
C TYR A 38 4.69 35.27 0.42
N PRO A 39 5.86 35.92 0.29
CA PRO A 39 6.03 36.99 -0.69
C PRO A 39 5.79 36.51 -2.13
N ARG A 40 4.91 37.22 -2.86
CA ARG A 40 4.50 36.85 -4.23
C ARG A 40 5.67 36.85 -5.22
N ASP A 41 6.63 37.75 -5.04
CA ASP A 41 7.87 37.83 -5.82
C ASP A 41 8.85 36.67 -5.54
N ARG A 42 8.58 35.88 -4.50
CA ARG A 42 9.30 34.64 -4.15
C ARG A 42 8.51 33.37 -4.46
N MET A 43 7.43 33.48 -5.22
CA MET A 43 6.62 32.34 -5.65
C MET A 43 6.45 32.29 -7.16
N GLU A 44 6.33 31.06 -7.65
CA GLU A 44 5.69 30.78 -8.92
C GLU A 44 4.63 29.70 -8.72
N TRP A 45 3.68 29.63 -9.64
CA TRP A 45 2.61 28.65 -9.66
C TRP A 45 2.64 27.88 -10.98
N ILE A 46 3.10 26.64 -10.93
CA ILE A 46 3.18 25.76 -12.07
C ILE A 46 1.90 24.94 -12.16
N ILE A 47 1.19 25.11 -13.27
CA ILE A 47 -0.02 24.35 -13.57
C ILE A 47 0.28 23.47 -14.78
N ILE A 48 0.05 22.17 -14.65
CA ILE A 48 0.03 21.24 -15.79
C ILE A 48 -1.39 20.76 -15.97
N ASP A 49 -1.97 21.11 -17.12
CA ASP A 49 -3.34 20.85 -17.49
C ASP A 49 -3.38 19.91 -18.69
N ASP A 50 -3.92 18.73 -18.47
CA ASP A 50 -4.17 17.73 -19.52
C ASP A 50 -5.68 17.44 -19.66
N GLY A 51 -6.51 18.39 -19.22
CA GLY A 51 -7.96 18.34 -19.31
C GLY A 51 -8.47 18.58 -20.73
N THR A 52 -9.65 18.04 -21.00
CA THR A 52 -10.44 18.33 -22.20
C THR A 52 -11.13 19.69 -22.12
N ASP A 53 -11.37 20.20 -20.91
CA ASP A 53 -11.85 21.56 -20.64
C ASP A 53 -10.74 22.36 -19.92
N PRO A 54 -9.83 22.99 -20.67
CA PRO A 54 -8.65 23.63 -20.11
C PRO A 54 -9.00 24.91 -19.35
N ILE A 55 -8.12 25.32 -18.44
CA ILE A 55 -8.33 26.47 -17.56
C ILE A 55 -7.46 27.68 -17.90
N GLU A 56 -6.74 27.65 -19.03
CA GLU A 56 -5.77 28.66 -19.44
C GLU A 56 -6.33 30.09 -19.41
N ASP A 57 -7.54 30.27 -19.90
CA ASP A 57 -8.23 31.56 -19.96
C ASP A 57 -8.53 32.14 -18.57
N LEU A 58 -8.64 31.29 -17.55
CA LEU A 58 -8.88 31.71 -16.16
C LEU A 58 -7.60 32.11 -15.43
N VAL A 59 -6.45 31.53 -15.78
CA VAL A 59 -5.20 31.64 -15.00
C VAL A 59 -4.07 32.38 -15.70
N SER A 60 -4.10 32.50 -17.03
CA SER A 60 -3.00 33.03 -17.86
C SER A 60 -2.60 34.47 -17.53
N GLN A 61 -3.52 35.28 -17.01
CA GLN A 61 -3.26 36.67 -16.64
C GLN A 61 -2.61 36.81 -15.25
N HIS A 62 -2.55 35.74 -14.46
CA HIS A 62 -2.00 35.80 -13.12
C HIS A 62 -0.46 35.84 -13.16
N PRO A 63 0.20 36.84 -12.54
CA PRO A 63 1.64 37.10 -12.73
C PRO A 63 2.55 35.97 -12.23
N CYS A 64 2.09 35.18 -11.25
CA CYS A 64 2.85 34.03 -10.75
C CYS A 64 2.65 32.75 -11.57
N VAL A 65 1.67 32.69 -12.48
CA VAL A 65 1.28 31.44 -13.15
C VAL A 65 2.23 31.11 -14.31
N LYS A 66 2.64 29.85 -14.34
CA LYS A 66 3.31 29.17 -15.45
C LYS A 66 2.41 28.02 -15.90
N TYR A 67 1.55 28.31 -16.86
CA TYR A 67 0.59 27.36 -17.37
C TYR A 67 1.21 26.49 -18.47
N HIS A 68 0.95 25.19 -18.41
CA HIS A 68 1.40 24.22 -19.40
C HIS A 68 0.27 23.28 -19.76
N ARG A 69 -0.34 23.53 -20.92
CA ARG A 69 -1.31 22.63 -21.53
C ARG A 69 -0.63 21.41 -22.15
N LEU A 70 -1.29 20.26 -22.02
CA LEU A 70 -0.96 19.03 -22.72
C LEU A 70 -2.16 18.60 -23.57
N ASP A 71 -1.90 18.11 -24.77
CA ASP A 71 -2.96 17.67 -25.69
C ASP A 71 -3.57 16.33 -25.28
N GLU A 72 -2.80 15.52 -24.54
CA GLU A 72 -3.18 14.19 -24.10
C GLU A 72 -3.15 14.05 -22.59
N LYS A 73 -4.15 13.36 -22.05
CA LYS A 73 -4.20 12.96 -20.64
C LYS A 73 -3.02 12.06 -20.30
N ILE A 74 -2.27 12.44 -19.27
CA ILE A 74 -1.18 11.64 -18.72
C ILE A 74 -1.47 11.28 -17.26
N SER A 75 -0.70 10.35 -16.70
CA SER A 75 -0.85 9.95 -15.30
C SER A 75 -0.45 11.10 -14.35
N LEU A 76 -0.99 11.05 -13.14
CA LEU A 76 -0.66 12.03 -12.09
C LEU A 76 0.83 12.03 -11.75
N GLY A 77 1.46 10.86 -11.66
CA GLY A 77 2.91 10.74 -11.43
C GLY A 77 3.74 11.40 -12.54
N LYS A 78 3.37 11.23 -13.82
CA LYS A 78 4.02 11.91 -14.95
C LYS A 78 3.87 13.42 -14.84
N LYS A 79 2.68 13.94 -14.51
CA LYS A 79 2.46 15.39 -14.29
C LYS A 79 3.37 15.94 -13.19
N ARG A 80 3.43 15.28 -12.03
CA ARG A 80 4.29 15.71 -10.92
C ARG A 80 5.78 15.69 -11.28
N ASN A 81 6.24 14.65 -11.96
CA ASN A 81 7.62 14.60 -12.46
C ASN A 81 7.92 15.72 -13.47
N MET A 82 6.96 16.08 -14.32
CA MET A 82 7.09 17.23 -15.23
C MET A 82 7.14 18.56 -14.46
N MET A 83 6.35 18.72 -13.40
CA MET A 83 6.39 19.91 -12.53
C MET A 83 7.77 20.07 -11.89
N HIS A 84 8.36 18.99 -11.38
CA HIS A 84 9.70 19.03 -10.81
C HIS A 84 10.76 19.54 -11.80
N LYS A 85 10.64 19.17 -13.08
CA LYS A 85 11.53 19.65 -14.15
C LYS A 85 11.32 21.13 -14.46
N LYS A 86 10.07 21.62 -14.37
CA LYS A 86 9.68 23.01 -14.69
C LYS A 86 9.88 23.99 -13.53
N ALA A 87 9.86 23.50 -12.29
CA ALA A 87 10.09 24.25 -11.07
C ALA A 87 11.48 24.92 -11.06
N ARG A 88 11.56 26.22 -10.81
CA ARG A 88 12.82 26.91 -10.48
C ARG A 88 13.01 27.09 -8.97
N GLY A 89 11.96 26.89 -8.19
CA GLY A 89 11.98 27.03 -6.74
C GLY A 89 12.92 26.04 -6.08
N GLU A 90 13.54 26.51 -5.01
CA GLU A 90 14.36 25.71 -4.11
C GLU A 90 13.48 24.78 -3.27
N ILE A 91 12.23 25.18 -3.00
CA ILE A 91 11.22 24.39 -2.30
C ILE A 91 10.03 24.16 -3.22
N ILE A 92 9.53 22.93 -3.23
CA ILE A 92 8.32 22.51 -3.93
C ILE A 92 7.18 22.34 -2.93
N VAL A 93 6.02 22.91 -3.23
CA VAL A 93 4.78 22.80 -2.46
C VAL A 93 3.66 22.38 -3.42
N TYR A 94 2.82 21.43 -3.02
CA TYR A 94 1.64 21.05 -3.80
C TYR A 94 0.39 21.76 -3.31
N MET A 95 -0.41 22.20 -4.27
CA MET A 95 -1.81 22.60 -4.08
C MET A 95 -2.63 21.91 -5.17
N ASP A 96 -3.41 20.90 -4.81
CA ASP A 96 -4.41 20.27 -5.66
C ASP A 96 -5.51 21.28 -6.02
N ASP A 97 -6.28 21.01 -7.07
CA ASP A 97 -7.16 21.99 -7.70
C ASP A 97 -8.61 21.96 -7.20
N ASP A 98 -8.95 21.08 -6.26
CA ASP A 98 -10.31 20.90 -5.71
C ASP A 98 -10.42 21.00 -4.18
N ASP A 99 -9.36 21.42 -3.49
CA ASP A 99 -9.28 21.53 -2.03
C ASP A 99 -8.92 22.95 -1.53
N TYR A 100 -9.22 23.24 -0.26
CA TYR A 100 -8.89 24.53 0.35
C TYR A 100 -7.49 24.56 0.94
N TYR A 101 -6.76 25.65 0.66
CA TYR A 101 -5.43 25.92 1.21
C TYR A 101 -5.41 27.17 2.08
N PRO A 102 -5.04 27.06 3.38
CA PRO A 102 -4.92 28.20 4.27
C PRO A 102 -3.87 29.23 3.80
N PRO A 103 -4.02 30.53 4.14
CA PRO A 103 -3.04 31.59 3.88
C PRO A 103 -1.61 31.26 4.33
N GLU A 104 -1.46 30.43 5.37
CA GLU A 104 -0.17 30.03 5.93
C GLU A 104 0.51 28.88 5.18
N ARG A 105 -0.13 28.23 4.19
CA ARG A 105 0.35 26.97 3.59
C ARG A 105 1.82 27.02 3.18
N VAL A 106 2.19 28.02 2.39
CA VAL A 106 3.56 28.16 1.91
C VAL A 106 4.49 28.67 3.01
N SER A 107 4.09 29.72 3.73
CA SER A 107 4.95 30.35 4.75
C SER A 107 5.26 29.42 5.91
N HIS A 108 4.30 28.60 6.34
CA HIS A 108 4.45 27.59 7.38
C HIS A 108 5.42 26.49 6.95
N ALA A 109 5.25 25.95 5.73
CA ALA A 109 6.17 24.95 5.19
C ALA A 109 7.62 25.46 5.12
N VAL A 110 7.81 26.67 4.58
CA VAL A 110 9.13 27.29 4.48
C VAL A 110 9.73 27.55 5.87
N THR A 111 8.94 28.11 6.80
CA THR A 111 9.42 28.41 8.16
C THR A 111 9.81 27.14 8.89
N THR A 112 9.04 26.06 8.77
CA THR A 112 9.37 24.76 9.38
C THR A 112 10.66 24.16 8.81
N LEU A 113 10.89 24.27 7.49
CA LEU A 113 12.12 23.80 6.84
C LEU A 113 13.35 24.65 7.19
N LEU A 114 13.15 25.94 7.46
CA LEU A 114 14.23 26.85 7.86
C LEU A 114 14.48 26.89 9.37
N ASP A 115 13.58 26.36 10.20
CA ASP A 115 13.74 26.28 11.65
C ASP A 115 15.09 25.63 11.98
N HIS A 116 15.86 26.28 12.85
CA HIS A 116 17.22 25.86 13.16
C HIS A 116 17.30 24.43 13.74
N ARG A 117 16.25 23.97 14.44
CA ARG A 117 16.18 22.59 14.92
C ARG A 117 16.01 21.61 13.76
N THR A 118 15.15 21.93 12.79
CA THR A 118 15.00 21.15 11.55
C THR A 118 16.29 21.13 10.73
N ARG A 119 16.96 22.28 10.58
CA ARG A 119 18.22 22.34 9.81
C ARG A 119 19.34 21.52 10.45
N ARG A 120 19.41 21.49 11.79
CA ARG A 120 20.40 20.67 12.53
C ARG A 120 20.23 19.17 12.34
N THR A 121 19.02 18.68 12.04
CA THR A 121 18.80 17.26 11.75
C THR A 121 19.10 16.90 10.30
N GLY A 122 19.31 17.89 9.42
CA GLY A 122 19.48 17.68 7.98
C GLY A 122 18.19 17.32 7.25
N VAL A 123 17.03 17.45 7.90
CA VAL A 123 15.72 17.15 7.29
C VAL A 123 15.40 18.17 6.20
N LYS A 124 15.05 17.67 5.01
CA LYS A 124 14.73 18.47 3.81
C LYS A 124 13.28 18.35 3.34
N LEU A 125 12.43 17.72 4.14
CA LEU A 125 11.02 17.49 3.85
C LEU A 125 10.21 17.86 5.09
N ALA A 126 9.10 18.57 4.89
CA ALA A 126 8.14 18.87 5.94
C ALA A 126 6.74 18.45 5.47
N GLY A 127 5.96 17.79 6.32
CA GLY A 127 4.64 17.30 5.95
C GLY A 127 3.75 17.07 7.15
N SER A 128 2.46 16.87 6.89
CA SER A 128 1.49 16.57 7.96
C SER A 128 1.04 15.11 7.89
N SER A 129 1.20 14.43 9.03
CA SER A 129 0.67 13.09 9.28
C SER A 129 -0.83 13.09 9.56
N GLU A 130 -1.39 14.27 9.81
CA GLU A 130 -2.79 14.51 10.08
C GLU A 130 -3.44 15.28 8.94
N MET A 131 -4.72 15.00 8.70
CA MET A 131 -5.50 15.71 7.69
C MET A 131 -6.96 15.73 8.09
N CYS A 132 -7.63 16.86 7.83
CA CYS A 132 -9.08 16.96 7.98
C CYS A 132 -9.74 16.84 6.61
N ILE A 133 -10.77 16.00 6.53
CA ILE A 133 -11.62 15.85 5.35
C ILE A 133 -13.05 16.22 5.74
N TYR A 134 -13.66 17.13 4.99
CA TYR A 134 -15.07 17.46 5.11
C TYR A 134 -15.91 16.60 4.16
N PHE A 135 -16.88 15.87 4.70
CA PHE A 135 -17.79 15.02 3.92
C PHE A 135 -19.10 15.77 3.68
N LYS A 136 -19.33 16.20 2.44
CA LYS A 136 -20.53 16.97 2.09
C LYS A 136 -21.83 16.17 2.19
N THR A 137 -22.91 16.88 2.53
CA THR A 137 -24.26 16.33 2.64
C THR A 137 -24.87 16.15 1.24
N GLY A 138 -25.31 14.93 0.87
CA GLY A 138 -26.17 14.73 -0.30
C GLY A 138 -25.60 14.01 -1.53
N GLU A 139 -24.31 13.69 -1.60
CA GLU A 139 -23.83 12.81 -2.69
C GLU A 139 -24.50 11.44 -2.48
N ARG A 140 -25.19 10.90 -3.49
CA ARG A 140 -25.69 9.53 -3.41
C ARG A 140 -24.50 8.60 -3.61
N SER A 141 -24.32 7.61 -2.74
CA SER A 141 -23.33 6.55 -3.00
C SER A 141 -23.67 5.94 -4.36
N SER A 142 -22.80 6.12 -5.35
CA SER A 142 -22.91 5.34 -6.58
C SER A 142 -22.84 3.87 -6.19
N PRO A 143 -23.74 3.02 -6.69
CA PRO A 143 -23.76 1.62 -6.28
C PRO A 143 -22.41 0.99 -6.61
N HIS A 144 -21.78 0.39 -5.60
CA HIS A 144 -20.65 -0.50 -5.81
C HIS A 144 -21.04 -1.53 -6.89
N PRO A 145 -20.17 -1.81 -7.88
CA PRO A 145 -20.45 -2.83 -8.88
C PRO A 145 -20.21 -4.21 -8.25
N SER A 146 -21.05 -4.61 -7.31
CA SER A 146 -21.12 -5.97 -6.78
C SER A 146 -22.41 -6.19 -5.97
N SER A 147 -23.55 -6.26 -6.65
CA SER A 147 -24.66 -7.17 -6.29
C SER A 147 -25.86 -6.89 -7.18
N SER A 148 -26.23 -7.88 -8.00
CA SER A 148 -27.57 -8.03 -8.53
C SER A 148 -28.57 -8.22 -7.38
N ASP A 149 -29.76 -7.62 -7.56
CA ASP A 149 -31.02 -7.89 -6.86
C ASP A 149 -31.08 -7.62 -5.34
N ASN A 150 -31.73 -6.51 -4.96
CA ASN A 150 -33.06 -6.52 -4.34
C ASN A 150 -33.45 -5.16 -3.74
N ALA A 151 -34.69 -4.79 -4.05
CA ALA A 151 -35.67 -4.05 -3.24
C ALA A 151 -35.29 -2.70 -2.60
N GLU A 152 -36.10 -1.70 -2.97
CA GLU A 152 -36.36 -0.47 -2.23
C GLU A 152 -36.42 -0.70 -0.71
N ARG A 153 -35.35 -0.35 -0.02
CA ARG A 153 -35.37 0.06 1.39
C ARG A 153 -34.67 1.38 1.48
N SER A 154 -35.43 2.40 1.88
CA SER A 154 -34.92 3.67 2.38
C SER A 154 -33.83 3.39 3.42
N SER A 155 -32.57 3.54 3.01
CA SER A 155 -31.42 3.35 3.90
C SER A 155 -31.44 4.44 4.97
N PRO A 156 -31.13 4.11 6.24
CA PRO A 156 -31.06 5.11 7.29
C PRO A 156 -29.96 6.11 6.93
N SER A 157 -30.24 7.40 7.13
CA SER A 157 -29.31 8.51 6.92
C SER A 157 -27.91 8.16 7.40
N ASN A 158 -26.94 8.14 6.48
CA ASN A 158 -25.54 7.85 6.78
C ASN A 158 -25.02 8.95 7.74
N PRO A 159 -24.67 8.65 9.01
CA PRO A 159 -24.56 9.64 10.09
C PRO A 159 -23.35 10.59 10.01
N VAL A 160 -22.58 10.55 8.91
CA VAL A 160 -21.32 11.30 8.73
C VAL A 160 -21.43 12.36 7.62
N CYS A 161 -22.56 12.43 6.90
CA CYS A 161 -22.81 13.50 5.94
C CYS A 161 -22.89 14.85 6.67
N GLY A 162 -22.14 15.85 6.18
CA GLY A 162 -22.04 17.18 6.79
C GLY A 162 -21.02 17.26 7.93
N GLN A 163 -20.17 16.25 8.13
CA GLN A 163 -19.19 16.21 9.21
C GLN A 163 -17.75 16.31 8.69
N MET A 164 -16.89 16.89 9.52
CA MET A 164 -15.45 16.88 9.31
C MET A 164 -14.82 15.74 10.10
N VAL A 165 -13.99 14.94 9.44
CA VAL A 165 -13.29 13.81 10.04
C VAL A 165 -11.80 14.08 10.01
N GLN A 166 -11.14 13.87 11.14
CA GLN A 166 -9.70 13.89 11.24
C GLN A 166 -9.14 12.49 10.97
N PHE A 167 -8.15 12.44 10.09
CA PHE A 167 -7.35 11.29 9.76
C PHE A 167 -5.95 11.48 10.34
N GLY A 168 -5.38 10.40 10.88
CA GLY A 168 -4.08 10.42 11.54
C GLY A 168 -4.12 10.90 12.99
N PRO A 169 -2.95 11.09 13.62
CA PRO A 169 -1.63 10.94 13.02
C PRO A 169 -1.29 9.47 12.73
N TYR A 170 -0.59 9.21 11.63
CA TYR A 170 -0.16 7.85 11.25
C TYR A 170 1.31 7.56 11.62
N GLY A 171 2.13 8.60 11.74
CA GLY A 171 3.55 8.49 12.07
C GLY A 171 4.36 9.73 11.67
N PRO A 172 5.56 9.91 12.23
CA PRO A 172 6.35 11.14 12.08
C PRO A 172 6.91 11.39 10.67
N ASN A 173 6.92 10.38 9.80
CA ASN A 173 7.36 10.48 8.41
C ASN A 173 6.22 10.25 7.40
N HIS A 174 4.98 10.18 7.89
CA HIS A 174 3.81 9.98 7.04
C HIS A 174 3.28 11.33 6.57
N ALA A 175 2.96 11.44 5.29
CA ALA A 175 2.23 12.54 4.67
C ALA A 175 1.58 12.07 3.37
N THR A 176 0.52 12.74 2.96
CA THR A 176 -0.12 12.56 1.65
C THR A 176 0.39 13.62 0.67
N ALA A 177 0.22 13.40 -0.64
CA ALA A 177 0.90 14.22 -1.66
C ALA A 177 0.72 15.75 -1.52
N ALA A 178 -0.48 16.21 -1.15
CA ALA A 178 -0.76 17.62 -0.94
C ALA A 178 -0.39 18.15 0.46
N THR A 179 -0.03 17.26 1.40
CA THR A 179 0.26 17.65 2.79
C THR A 179 1.73 17.87 3.10
N PHE A 180 2.62 17.72 2.11
CA PHE A 180 4.06 17.96 2.31
C PHE A 180 4.66 19.01 1.37
N ALA A 181 5.87 19.42 1.71
CA ALA A 181 6.75 20.33 0.99
C ALA A 181 8.19 19.84 1.16
N PHE A 182 9.04 20.06 0.17
CA PHE A 182 10.41 19.57 0.22
C PHE A 182 11.37 20.46 -0.56
N TRP A 183 12.63 20.45 -0.16
CA TRP A 183 13.70 21.06 -0.95
C TRP A 183 13.88 20.27 -2.24
N LYS A 184 13.88 20.95 -3.38
CA LYS A 184 13.99 20.34 -4.71
C LYS A 184 15.23 19.47 -4.87
N GLU A 185 16.35 19.84 -4.24
CA GLU A 185 17.60 19.06 -4.24
C GLU A 185 17.44 17.65 -3.65
N LEU A 186 16.44 17.42 -2.78
CA LEU A 186 16.12 16.11 -2.24
C LEU A 186 15.80 15.08 -3.35
N LEU A 187 15.25 15.55 -4.48
CA LEU A 187 14.98 14.72 -5.65
C LEU A 187 16.26 14.07 -6.19
N SER A 188 17.35 14.84 -6.31
CA SER A 188 18.64 14.32 -6.77
C SER A 188 19.38 13.55 -5.69
N GLU A 189 19.39 14.06 -4.45
CA GLU A 189 20.12 13.42 -3.33
C GLU A 189 19.60 12.03 -3.00
N MET A 190 18.29 11.84 -3.10
CA MET A 190 17.63 10.58 -2.80
C MET A 190 17.04 9.92 -4.05
N ASN A 191 17.35 10.37 -5.27
CA ASN A 191 16.77 9.84 -6.52
C ASN A 191 15.24 9.64 -6.42
N LEU A 192 14.54 10.64 -5.87
CA LEU A 192 13.08 10.57 -5.67
C LEU A 192 12.37 10.95 -6.97
N LYS A 193 11.41 10.13 -7.35
CA LYS A 193 10.52 10.37 -8.49
C LYS A 193 9.18 9.70 -8.22
N TYR A 194 8.10 10.27 -8.75
CA TYR A 194 6.80 9.61 -8.72
C TYR A 194 6.80 8.46 -9.73
N GLU A 195 6.11 7.37 -9.39
CA GLU A 195 5.85 6.28 -10.32
C GLU A 195 4.91 6.75 -11.41
N GLU A 196 5.32 6.56 -12.67
CA GLU A 196 4.60 7.11 -13.81
C GLU A 196 3.34 6.33 -14.18
N ASP A 197 3.17 5.11 -13.70
CA ASP A 197 2.00 4.28 -14.03
C ASP A 197 1.02 4.16 -12.86
N ALA A 198 1.36 4.74 -11.70
CA ALA A 198 0.51 4.72 -10.50
C ALA A 198 -0.59 5.78 -10.59
N CYS A 199 -1.85 5.37 -10.43
CA CYS A 199 -2.99 6.28 -10.28
C CYS A 199 -3.47 6.47 -8.83
N LEU A 200 -2.89 5.79 -7.84
CA LEU A 200 -3.32 5.85 -6.44
C LEU A 200 -2.17 5.66 -5.44
N ALA A 201 -2.14 6.50 -4.42
CA ALA A 201 -1.20 6.44 -3.29
C ALA A 201 0.27 6.53 -3.73
N GLU A 202 0.51 7.29 -4.79
CA GLU A 202 1.83 7.52 -5.39
C GLU A 202 2.80 8.20 -4.42
N GLU A 203 2.29 8.92 -3.42
CA GLU A 203 3.09 9.48 -2.33
C GLU A 203 3.83 8.40 -1.53
N ARG A 204 3.25 7.20 -1.37
CA ARG A 204 3.87 6.15 -0.58
C ARG A 204 5.14 5.67 -1.24
N ALA A 205 5.10 5.49 -2.56
CA ALA A 205 6.28 5.13 -3.35
C ALA A 205 7.30 6.28 -3.34
N PHE A 206 6.85 7.52 -3.56
CA PHE A 206 7.70 8.72 -3.53
C PHE A 206 8.43 8.89 -2.20
N LEU A 207 7.76 8.66 -1.07
CA LEU A 207 8.31 8.72 0.28
C LEU A 207 8.96 7.41 0.73
N ARG A 208 9.20 6.45 -0.18
CA ARG A 208 9.86 5.15 0.06
C ARG A 208 9.22 4.34 1.19
N GLY A 209 7.90 4.29 1.23
CA GLY A 209 7.16 3.65 2.32
C GLY A 209 7.25 4.44 3.63
N TYR A 210 7.30 5.77 3.54
CA TYR A 210 7.41 6.70 4.67
C TYR A 210 8.71 6.58 5.47
N THR A 211 9.81 6.22 4.80
CA THR A 211 11.14 6.17 5.44
C THR A 211 11.93 7.47 5.29
N VAL A 212 11.47 8.40 4.44
CA VAL A 212 12.11 9.72 4.26
C VAL A 212 11.88 10.57 5.52
N PRO A 213 12.94 11.04 6.21
CA PRO A 213 12.79 11.87 7.41
C PRO A 213 12.04 13.17 7.14
N MET A 214 11.14 13.54 8.06
CA MET A 214 10.23 14.66 7.88
C MET A 214 10.06 15.51 9.14
N ALA A 215 9.95 16.83 8.95
CA ALA A 215 9.48 17.75 9.98
C ALA A 215 7.95 17.84 9.93
N GLN A 216 7.29 17.73 11.08
CA GLN A 216 5.82 17.74 11.11
C GLN A 216 5.25 19.16 10.98
N LEU A 217 4.27 19.31 10.08
CA LEU A 217 3.49 20.53 9.89
C LEU A 217 2.19 20.47 10.69
N ASP A 218 1.85 21.58 11.34
CA ASP A 218 0.49 21.84 11.85
C ASP A 218 -0.57 21.63 10.76
N PRO A 219 -1.48 20.64 10.90
CA PRO A 219 -2.48 20.31 9.88
C PRO A 219 -3.45 21.47 9.57
N MET A 220 -3.68 22.41 10.50
CA MET A 220 -4.55 23.57 10.26
C MET A 220 -4.02 24.54 9.21
N LYS A 221 -2.71 24.47 8.95
CA LYS A 221 -2.00 25.37 8.04
C LYS A 221 -1.62 24.67 6.74
N VAL A 222 -2.19 23.49 6.47
CA VAL A 222 -1.78 22.66 5.33
C VAL A 222 -2.88 22.55 4.29
N ILE A 223 -4.00 21.93 4.63
CA ILE A 223 -5.08 21.69 3.67
C ILE A 223 -6.37 21.36 4.45
N LEU A 224 -7.50 21.80 3.92
CA LEU A 224 -8.80 21.21 4.23
C LEU A 224 -9.33 20.51 2.99
N VAL A 225 -9.46 19.19 3.07
CA VAL A 225 -9.91 18.39 1.94
C VAL A 225 -11.43 18.38 1.88
N PHE A 226 -12.01 18.57 0.70
CA PHE A 226 -13.43 18.41 0.48
C PHE A 226 -13.70 17.08 -0.24
N SER A 227 -14.60 16.27 0.31
CA SER A 227 -15.21 15.17 -0.44
C SER A 227 -16.33 15.73 -1.30
N HIS A 228 -16.27 15.47 -2.60
CA HIS A 228 -17.29 15.85 -3.59
C HIS A 228 -17.48 14.70 -4.60
N GLU A 229 -18.64 14.66 -5.28
CA GLU A 229 -19.03 13.59 -6.23
C GLU A 229 -18.08 13.45 -7.45
N HIS A 230 -17.34 14.51 -7.76
CA HIS A 230 -16.34 14.51 -8.85
C HIS A 230 -14.95 14.00 -8.42
N ASN A 231 -14.75 13.59 -7.16
CA ASN A 231 -13.55 12.87 -6.78
C ASN A 231 -13.55 11.46 -7.41
N THR A 232 -12.43 11.06 -8.01
CA THR A 232 -12.31 9.74 -8.68
C THR A 232 -12.21 8.59 -7.68
N PHE A 233 -11.71 8.88 -6.47
CA PHE A 233 -11.73 7.96 -5.35
C PHE A 233 -12.87 8.35 -4.41
N ASP A 234 -13.80 7.42 -4.16
CA ASP A 234 -14.87 7.64 -3.17
C ASP A 234 -14.28 7.60 -1.76
N LYS A 235 -14.07 8.80 -1.20
CA LYS A 235 -13.50 9.01 0.14
C LYS A 235 -14.42 8.43 1.23
N ARG A 236 -15.70 8.18 0.97
CA ARG A 236 -16.66 7.65 1.97
C ARG A 236 -16.39 6.22 2.34
N GLY A 237 -15.76 5.44 1.44
CA GLY A 237 -15.29 4.11 1.77
C GLY A 237 -14.31 4.12 2.96
N LEU A 238 -13.62 5.23 3.21
CA LEU A 238 -12.75 5.39 4.37
C LEU A 238 -13.54 5.41 5.69
N LEU A 239 -14.79 5.91 5.66
CA LEU A 239 -15.63 6.06 6.84
C LEU A 239 -16.07 4.73 7.45
N SER A 240 -15.89 3.60 6.75
CA SER A 240 -16.21 2.27 7.30
C SER A 240 -15.44 1.96 8.59
N ASN A 241 -14.30 2.63 8.79
CA ASN A 241 -13.45 2.44 9.97
C ASN A 241 -13.62 3.56 11.01
N LEU A 242 -14.50 4.53 10.80
CA LEU A 242 -14.70 5.64 11.73
C LEU A 242 -15.13 5.11 13.11
N GLY A 243 -14.43 5.51 14.16
CA GLY A 243 -14.68 5.05 15.53
C GLY A 243 -14.04 3.70 15.87
N ASN A 244 -13.39 3.01 14.93
CA ASN A 244 -12.54 1.87 15.25
C ASN A 244 -11.27 2.37 15.94
N LYS A 245 -10.99 1.89 17.16
CA LYS A 245 -9.85 2.31 18.00
C LYS A 245 -8.48 2.22 17.30
N ASN A 246 -8.35 1.37 16.28
CA ASN A 246 -7.09 1.15 15.57
C ASN A 246 -6.98 1.90 14.22
N SER A 247 -7.97 2.74 13.88
CA SER A 247 -8.04 3.37 12.55
C SER A 247 -7.31 4.71 12.44
N ASN A 248 -6.91 5.32 13.56
CA ASN A 248 -6.48 6.72 13.64
C ASN A 248 -7.47 7.67 12.92
N MET A 249 -8.77 7.40 13.06
CA MET A 249 -9.85 8.20 12.48
C MET A 249 -10.86 8.59 13.56
N GLN A 250 -11.16 9.88 13.63
CA GLN A 250 -12.12 10.42 14.59
C GLN A 250 -12.90 11.59 13.99
N VAL A 251 -14.13 11.81 14.47
CA VAL A 251 -14.86 13.06 14.17
C VAL A 251 -14.03 14.22 14.70
N SER A 252 -13.79 15.20 13.84
CA SER A 252 -12.98 16.36 14.20
C SER A 252 -13.75 17.25 15.19
N ALA A 253 -13.06 17.73 16.22
CA ALA A 253 -13.60 18.79 17.08
C ALA A 253 -13.61 20.17 16.40
N LYS A 254 -12.95 20.28 15.25
CA LYS A 254 -12.85 21.50 14.46
C LYS A 254 -13.98 21.52 13.41
N THR A 255 -14.18 22.67 12.80
CA THR A 255 -15.21 22.94 11.79
C THR A 255 -14.59 23.55 10.53
N VAL A 256 -15.35 23.61 9.43
CA VAL A 256 -14.89 24.29 8.20
C VAL A 256 -14.57 25.76 8.47
N ALA A 257 -15.38 26.44 9.29
CA ALA A 257 -15.16 27.83 9.67
C ALA A 257 -13.90 28.03 10.54
N ASP A 258 -13.33 26.96 11.11
CA ASP A 258 -12.03 27.04 11.78
C ASP A 258 -10.87 27.19 10.79
N PHE A 259 -11.03 26.69 9.55
CA PHE A 259 -10.05 26.76 8.47
C PHE A 259 -10.27 27.94 7.52
N ILE A 260 -11.52 28.13 7.07
CA ILE A 260 -11.87 29.13 6.04
C ILE A 260 -12.45 30.35 6.74
N LYS A 261 -11.71 31.47 6.69
CA LYS A 261 -12.09 32.71 7.37
C LYS A 261 -12.74 33.71 6.42
N GLU A 262 -12.52 33.54 5.13
CA GLU A 262 -13.03 34.36 4.05
C GLU A 262 -14.48 33.94 3.72
N PRO A 263 -15.47 34.84 3.85
CA PRO A 263 -16.87 34.51 3.62
C PRO A 263 -17.15 33.95 2.22
N ASP A 264 -16.52 34.52 1.19
CA ASP A 264 -16.74 34.10 -0.20
C ASP A 264 -16.21 32.69 -0.46
N LEU A 265 -15.04 32.33 0.08
CA LEU A 265 -14.50 30.98 -0.02
C LEU A 265 -15.34 29.99 0.80
N LEU A 266 -15.78 30.40 1.99
CA LEU A 266 -16.63 29.56 2.82
C LEU A 266 -17.94 29.24 2.11
N GLN A 267 -18.59 30.25 1.52
CA GLN A 267 -19.80 30.10 0.72
C GLN A 267 -19.58 29.19 -0.49
N PHE A 268 -18.48 29.40 -1.23
CA PHE A 268 -18.15 28.58 -2.38
C PHE A 268 -18.01 27.10 -2.01
N TYR A 269 -17.17 26.79 -1.03
CA TYR A 269 -16.89 25.42 -0.62
C TYR A 269 -18.09 24.76 0.07
N MET A 270 -18.92 25.51 0.79
CA MET A 270 -20.06 24.95 1.52
C MET A 270 -21.32 24.82 0.67
N CYS A 271 -21.47 25.61 -0.40
CA CYS A 271 -22.72 25.69 -1.15
C CYS A 271 -22.51 25.74 -2.67
N ASP A 272 -21.79 26.74 -3.17
CA ASP A 272 -21.86 27.08 -4.60
C ASP A 272 -21.24 26.00 -5.50
N VAL A 273 -20.18 25.35 -5.02
CA VAL A 273 -19.49 24.32 -5.79
C VAL A 273 -20.40 23.13 -6.10
N ASP A 274 -21.36 22.78 -5.24
CA ASP A 274 -22.23 21.62 -5.48
C ASP A 274 -23.17 21.87 -6.66
N ALA A 275 -23.70 23.10 -6.77
CA ALA A 275 -24.49 23.50 -7.92
C ALA A 275 -23.65 23.55 -9.21
N ALA A 276 -22.39 24.00 -9.10
CA ALA A 276 -21.47 24.04 -10.23
C ALA A 276 -21.12 22.63 -10.73
N LEU A 277 -20.93 21.65 -9.84
CA LEU A 277 -20.59 20.28 -10.22
C LEU A 277 -21.75 19.54 -10.90
N GLN A 278 -22.99 19.76 -10.46
CA GLN A 278 -24.18 19.13 -11.07
C GLN A 278 -24.34 19.39 -12.57
N SER A 279 -23.79 20.51 -13.06
CA SER A 279 -23.86 20.91 -14.48
C SER A 279 -22.55 20.73 -15.23
N TYR A 280 -21.54 20.10 -14.62
CA TYR A 280 -20.17 20.04 -15.13
C TYR A 280 -19.71 18.62 -15.46
N ASP A 281 -20.19 18.10 -16.59
CA ASP A 281 -19.95 16.71 -17.03
C ASP A 281 -18.47 16.35 -17.20
N ALA A 282 -17.65 17.31 -17.65
CA ALA A 282 -16.22 17.08 -17.92
C ALA A 282 -15.45 16.62 -16.66
N GLY A 283 -15.89 17.05 -15.48
CA GLY A 283 -15.27 16.70 -14.20
C GLY A 283 -15.70 15.36 -13.63
N HIS A 284 -16.73 14.72 -14.22
CA HIS A 284 -17.32 13.49 -13.70
C HIS A 284 -16.32 12.32 -13.71
N PRO A 285 -16.31 11.41 -12.70
CA PRO A 285 -15.34 10.33 -12.62
C PRO A 285 -15.31 9.40 -13.84
N SER A 286 -16.42 9.28 -14.57
CA SER A 286 -16.49 8.49 -15.83
C SER A 286 -15.55 9.01 -16.92
N MET A 287 -15.13 10.27 -16.85
CA MET A 287 -14.16 10.88 -17.76
C MET A 287 -12.71 10.44 -17.48
N LYS A 288 -12.49 9.62 -16.45
CA LYS A 288 -11.18 9.06 -16.05
C LYS A 288 -11.21 7.52 -16.03
N PRO A 289 -11.53 6.85 -17.17
CA PRO A 289 -11.73 5.39 -17.20
C PRO A 289 -10.48 4.59 -16.84
N ASP A 290 -9.29 5.12 -17.15
CA ASP A 290 -8.00 4.54 -16.79
C ASP A 290 -7.80 4.48 -15.27
N VAL A 291 -8.12 5.57 -14.56
CA VAL A 291 -8.03 5.64 -13.10
C VAL A 291 -9.04 4.69 -12.46
N LEU A 292 -10.29 4.65 -12.96
CA LEU A 292 -11.31 3.73 -12.48
C LEU A 292 -10.92 2.26 -12.67
N LYS A 293 -10.30 1.92 -13.81
CA LYS A 293 -9.78 0.57 -14.06
C LYS A 293 -8.71 0.19 -13.03
N GLN A 294 -7.74 1.05 -12.79
CA GLN A 294 -6.68 0.78 -11.81
C GLN A 294 -7.23 0.66 -10.38
N ILE A 295 -8.20 1.48 -9.99
CA ILE A 295 -8.89 1.36 -8.68
C ILE A 295 -9.47 -0.04 -8.53
N ARG A 296 -10.21 -0.53 -9.53
CA ARG A 296 -10.81 -1.88 -9.49
C ARG A 296 -9.75 -2.97 -9.38
N GLU A 297 -8.70 -2.90 -10.18
CA GLU A 297 -7.61 -3.89 -10.16
C GLU A 297 -6.89 -3.92 -8.80
N LYS A 298 -6.63 -2.76 -8.19
CA LYS A 298 -6.01 -2.66 -6.87
C LYS A 298 -6.92 -3.21 -5.77
N MET A 299 -8.22 -2.92 -5.82
CA MET A 299 -9.20 -3.48 -4.88
C MET A 299 -9.30 -5.01 -5.01
N GLN A 300 -9.30 -5.55 -6.23
CA GLN A 300 -9.29 -7.00 -6.46
C GLN A 300 -8.05 -7.66 -5.90
N LYS A 301 -6.86 -7.09 -6.15
CA LYS A 301 -5.59 -7.57 -5.60
C LYS A 301 -5.58 -7.54 -4.07
N ASN A 302 -6.04 -6.45 -3.46
CA ASN A 302 -6.12 -6.31 -2.00
C ASN A 302 -7.07 -7.37 -1.40
N ASN A 303 -8.25 -7.57 -1.99
CA ASN A 303 -9.21 -8.57 -1.55
C ASN A 303 -8.65 -10.00 -1.67
N GLN A 304 -7.90 -10.30 -2.75
CA GLN A 304 -7.23 -11.59 -2.91
C GLN A 304 -6.14 -11.80 -1.85
N HIS A 305 -5.29 -10.80 -1.61
CA HIS A 305 -4.27 -10.86 -0.56
C HIS A 305 -4.88 -11.04 0.82
N GLN A 306 -5.97 -10.33 1.14
CA GLN A 306 -6.65 -10.47 2.42
C GLN A 306 -7.25 -11.87 2.61
N LYS A 307 -7.89 -12.42 1.57
CA LYS A 307 -8.40 -13.81 1.59
C LYS A 307 -7.27 -14.84 1.75
N GLN A 308 -6.14 -14.64 1.07
CA GLN A 308 -4.98 -15.52 1.19
C GLN A 308 -4.37 -15.44 2.58
N HIS A 309 -4.22 -14.24 3.13
CA HIS A 309 -3.72 -14.03 4.49
C HIS A 309 -4.63 -14.66 5.54
N GLN A 310 -5.95 -14.52 5.40
CA GLN A 310 -6.92 -15.20 6.28
C GLN A 310 -6.82 -16.73 6.20
N LYS A 311 -6.71 -17.30 4.97
CA LYS A 311 -6.51 -18.74 4.78
C LYS A 311 -5.21 -19.22 5.44
N GLN A 312 -4.13 -18.46 5.29
CA GLN A 312 -2.84 -18.79 5.88
C GLN A 312 -2.87 -18.71 7.41
N GLN A 313 -3.48 -17.67 7.98
CA GLN A 313 -3.69 -17.57 9.43
C GLN A 313 -4.53 -18.74 9.97
N GLN A 314 -5.57 -19.16 9.23
CA GLN A 314 -6.39 -20.31 9.61
C GLN A 314 -5.58 -21.62 9.55
N GLN A 315 -4.76 -21.81 8.52
CA GLN A 315 -3.89 -22.98 8.39
C GLN A 315 -2.82 -23.03 9.49
N ASP A 316 -2.19 -21.89 9.80
CA ASP A 316 -1.21 -21.77 10.89
C ASP A 316 -1.86 -22.06 12.25
N ALA A 317 -3.10 -21.59 12.46
CA ALA A 317 -3.86 -21.90 13.68
C ALA A 317 -4.15 -23.40 13.82
N ILE A 318 -4.46 -24.08 12.72
CA ILE A 318 -4.66 -25.54 12.71
C ILE A 318 -3.35 -26.27 13.02
N LEU A 319 -2.24 -25.90 12.38
CA LEU A 319 -0.94 -26.54 12.60
C LEU A 319 -0.46 -26.39 14.05
N LYS A 320 -0.70 -25.24 14.66
CA LYS A 320 -0.35 -24.94 16.06
C LYS A 320 -1.37 -25.47 17.09
N ALA A 321 -2.50 -26.03 16.65
CA ALA A 321 -3.48 -26.58 17.57
C ALA A 321 -2.89 -27.77 18.32
N VAL A 322 -2.98 -27.75 19.65
CA VAL A 322 -2.53 -28.86 20.50
C VAL A 322 -3.62 -29.93 20.53
N ILE A 323 -3.25 -31.16 20.16
CA ILE A 323 -4.10 -32.34 20.21
C ILE A 323 -3.49 -33.38 21.16
N THR A 324 -4.35 -34.16 21.78
CA THR A 324 -3.94 -35.31 22.58
C THR A 324 -3.88 -36.56 21.70
N PHE A 325 -2.69 -37.09 21.50
CA PHE A 325 -2.45 -38.30 20.73
C PHE A 325 -2.15 -39.48 21.67
N LYS A 326 -2.75 -40.64 21.41
CA LYS A 326 -2.52 -41.88 22.16
C LYS A 326 -2.26 -43.04 21.19
N ALA A 327 -1.03 -43.54 21.17
CA ALA A 327 -0.71 -44.78 20.45
C ALA A 327 -1.14 -46.01 21.27
N SER A 328 -1.41 -47.12 20.59
CA SER A 328 -1.71 -48.41 21.23
C SER A 328 -0.56 -48.80 22.16
N ASN A 329 -0.83 -48.90 23.46
CA ASN A 329 0.12 -49.20 24.55
C ASN A 329 1.09 -48.06 24.98
N ALA A 330 0.78 -46.79 24.69
CA ALA A 330 1.53 -45.65 25.21
C ALA A 330 0.65 -44.67 26.01
N GLU A 331 1.29 -43.92 26.92
CA GLU A 331 0.63 -42.81 27.64
C GLU A 331 0.21 -41.70 26.66
N PRO A 332 -0.94 -41.04 26.89
CA PRO A 332 -1.38 -39.90 26.07
C PRO A 332 -0.35 -38.78 26.09
N ARG A 333 -0.06 -38.20 24.92
CA ARG A 333 0.83 -37.04 24.79
C ARG A 333 0.11 -35.90 24.11
N ASN A 334 0.30 -34.70 24.64
CA ASN A 334 -0.12 -33.48 23.97
C ASN A 334 0.97 -33.05 22.99
N MET A 335 0.59 -32.83 21.75
CA MET A 335 1.47 -32.36 20.69
C MET A 335 0.68 -31.48 19.73
N THR A 336 1.36 -30.59 19.04
CA THR A 336 0.74 -29.83 17.96
C THR A 336 0.46 -30.73 16.76
N VAL A 337 -0.47 -30.33 15.90
CA VAL A 337 -0.71 -31.02 14.61
C VAL A 337 0.57 -31.04 13.77
N GLU A 338 1.37 -29.98 13.81
CA GLU A 338 2.67 -29.90 13.14
C GLU A 338 3.67 -30.94 13.67
N GLU A 339 3.83 -31.04 14.99
CA GLU A 339 4.68 -32.05 15.63
C GLU A 339 4.22 -33.48 15.32
N LEU A 340 2.90 -33.72 15.24
CA LEU A 340 2.36 -35.02 14.84
C LEU A 340 2.75 -35.36 13.39
N ILE A 341 2.59 -34.42 12.45
CA ILE A 341 2.96 -34.62 11.05
C ILE A 341 4.45 -34.95 10.93
N GLN A 342 5.33 -34.17 11.59
CA GLN A 342 6.78 -34.41 11.59
C GLN A 342 7.12 -35.79 12.18
N THR A 343 6.44 -36.18 13.25
CA THR A 343 6.63 -37.49 13.89
C THR A 343 6.25 -38.63 12.95
N VAL A 344 5.08 -38.53 12.30
CA VAL A 344 4.62 -39.54 11.34
C VAL A 344 5.57 -39.65 10.16
N GLN A 345 6.02 -38.52 9.60
CA GLN A 345 6.99 -38.49 8.50
C GLN A 345 8.32 -39.16 8.90
N SER A 346 8.87 -38.81 10.08
CA SER A 346 10.10 -39.44 10.58
C SER A 346 9.93 -40.95 10.82
N GLN A 347 8.75 -41.40 11.25
CA GLN A 347 8.46 -42.82 11.40
C GLN A 347 8.36 -43.53 10.05
N SER A 348 7.71 -42.92 9.06
CA SER A 348 7.64 -43.45 7.68
C SER A 348 9.04 -43.62 7.08
N GLU A 349 9.93 -42.64 7.23
CA GLU A 349 11.31 -42.75 6.76
C GLU A 349 12.11 -43.87 7.45
N LYS A 350 11.92 -44.04 8.77
CA LYS A 350 12.55 -45.13 9.52
C LYS A 350 12.04 -46.50 9.07
N LEU A 351 10.73 -46.62 8.82
CA LEU A 351 10.12 -47.84 8.31
C LEU A 351 10.66 -48.20 6.92
N GLU A 352 10.84 -47.20 6.05
CA GLU A 352 11.43 -47.40 4.73
C GLU A 352 12.87 -47.92 4.81
N LYS A 353 13.71 -47.29 5.65
CA LYS A 353 15.09 -47.79 5.90
C LYS A 353 15.12 -49.20 6.47
N MET A 354 14.22 -49.52 7.40
CA MET A 354 14.13 -50.86 7.98
C MET A 354 13.71 -51.89 6.93
N ARG A 355 12.78 -51.53 6.03
CA ARG A 355 12.36 -52.36 4.91
C ARG A 355 13.51 -52.64 3.95
N GLU A 356 14.32 -51.64 3.62
CA GLU A 356 15.54 -51.81 2.81
C GLU A 356 16.55 -52.76 3.46
N MET A 357 16.78 -52.60 4.77
CA MET A 357 17.67 -53.50 5.52
C MET A 357 17.16 -54.95 5.54
N CYS A 358 15.85 -55.16 5.74
CA CYS A 358 15.25 -56.49 5.66
C CYS A 358 15.41 -57.11 4.27
N ASN A 359 15.14 -56.35 3.21
CA ASN A 359 15.32 -56.82 1.84
C ASN A 359 16.77 -57.20 1.54
N LYS A 360 17.74 -56.43 2.05
CA LYS A 360 19.16 -56.75 1.93
C LYS A 360 19.51 -58.07 2.63
N LYS A 361 19.07 -58.26 3.89
CA LYS A 361 19.29 -59.50 4.63
C LYS A 361 18.63 -60.72 3.97
N ILE A 362 17.44 -60.56 3.40
CA ILE A 362 16.76 -61.63 2.65
C ILE A 362 17.63 -62.08 1.48
N ARG A 363 18.24 -61.14 0.75
CA ARG A 363 19.15 -61.44 -0.36
C ARG A 363 20.43 -62.14 0.10
N GLU A 364 21.08 -61.63 1.14
CA GLU A 364 22.28 -62.26 1.73
C GLU A 364 21.97 -63.70 2.19
N ASN A 365 20.83 -63.93 2.84
CA ASN A 365 20.42 -65.27 3.27
C ASN A 365 20.15 -66.21 2.07
N SER A 366 19.56 -65.70 0.98
CA SER A 366 19.36 -66.50 -0.24
C SER A 366 20.68 -66.94 -0.88
N GLU A 367 21.69 -66.07 -0.87
CA GLU A 367 23.03 -66.34 -1.42
C GLU A 367 23.79 -67.36 -0.55
N LEU A 368 23.67 -67.24 0.78
CA LEU A 368 24.21 -68.21 1.72
C LEU A 368 23.56 -69.59 1.57
N LEU A 369 22.23 -69.65 1.41
CA LEU A 369 21.51 -70.91 1.20
C LEU A 369 21.95 -71.60 -0.09
N ALA A 370 22.17 -70.84 -1.17
CA ALA A 370 22.73 -71.39 -2.41
C ALA A 370 24.13 -71.97 -2.18
N THR A 371 24.99 -71.25 -1.45
CA THR A 371 26.35 -71.71 -1.13
C THR A 371 26.37 -72.96 -0.26
N ILE A 372 25.46 -73.07 0.71
CA ILE A 372 25.32 -74.28 1.55
C ILE A 372 24.91 -75.46 0.69
N LYS A 373 23.93 -75.27 -0.20
CA LYS A 373 23.47 -76.31 -1.12
C LYS A 373 24.61 -76.80 -2.02
N ASP A 374 25.40 -75.90 -2.60
CA ASP A 374 26.56 -76.25 -3.41
C ASP A 374 27.59 -77.07 -2.61
N ARG A 375 27.80 -76.73 -1.33
CA ARG A 375 28.71 -77.49 -0.45
C ARG A 375 28.16 -78.87 -0.08
N ASP A 376 26.86 -78.98 0.20
CA ASP A 376 26.22 -80.26 0.49
C ASP A 376 26.34 -81.21 -0.72
N GLU A 377 26.20 -80.69 -1.94
CA GLU A 377 26.43 -81.46 -3.19
C GLU A 377 27.89 -81.94 -3.31
N VAL A 378 28.86 -81.09 -2.96
CA VAL A 378 30.29 -81.47 -2.93
C VAL A 378 30.57 -82.53 -1.86
N ILE A 379 30.00 -82.40 -0.66
CA ILE A 379 30.17 -83.36 0.44
C ILE A 379 29.57 -84.71 0.04
N ALA A 380 28.37 -84.72 -0.55
CA ALA A 380 27.73 -85.94 -1.03
C ALA A 380 28.62 -86.67 -2.07
N ALA A 381 29.22 -85.95 -3.01
CA ALA A 381 30.14 -86.53 -3.99
C ALA A 381 31.42 -87.12 -3.36
N HIS A 382 31.96 -86.47 -2.30
CA HIS A 382 33.10 -87.01 -1.56
C HIS A 382 32.73 -88.27 -0.77
N LEU A 383 31.55 -88.31 -0.14
CA LEU A 383 31.06 -89.48 0.59
C LEU A 383 30.91 -90.70 -0.34
N GLU A 384 30.32 -90.53 -1.53
CA GLU A 384 30.26 -91.61 -2.53
C GLU A 384 31.65 -92.11 -2.92
N THR A 385 32.62 -91.21 -3.04
CA THR A 385 34.00 -91.57 -3.40
C THR A 385 34.67 -92.39 -2.28
N ILE A 386 34.47 -91.99 -1.03
CA ILE A 386 34.99 -92.72 0.15
C ILE A 386 34.35 -94.11 0.25
N GLU A 387 33.04 -94.24 0.05
CA GLU A 387 32.36 -95.53 0.06
C GLU A 387 32.87 -96.47 -1.05
N ARG A 388 33.14 -95.95 -2.25
CA ARG A 388 33.76 -96.71 -3.34
C ARG A 388 35.19 -97.16 -2.99
N GLN A 389 35.98 -96.33 -2.32
CA GLN A 389 37.32 -96.71 -1.88
C GLN A 389 37.29 -97.75 -0.76
N SER A 390 36.36 -97.63 0.19
CA SER A 390 36.16 -98.59 1.28
C SER A 390 35.79 -99.98 0.76
N THR A 391 34.88 -100.06 -0.21
CA THR A 391 34.47 -101.32 -0.85
C THR A 391 35.60 -102.01 -1.63
N LEU A 392 36.52 -101.24 -2.23
CA LEU A 392 37.71 -101.77 -2.88
C LEU A 392 38.70 -102.39 -1.87
N ILE A 393 38.90 -101.72 -0.73
CA ILE A 393 39.78 -102.21 0.36
C ILE A 393 39.24 -103.51 0.97
N ASP A 394 37.92 -103.60 1.18
CA ASP A 394 37.26 -104.82 1.67
C ASP A 394 37.34 -105.99 0.68
N HIS A 395 37.43 -105.71 -0.63
CA HIS A 395 37.60 -106.73 -1.65
C HIS A 395 39.04 -107.29 -1.68
N ASP A 396 40.05 -106.46 -1.46
CA ASP A 396 41.46 -106.87 -1.37
C ASP A 396 41.75 -107.68 -0.09
N CYS A 397 41.05 -107.39 1.02
CA CYS A 397 41.18 -108.15 2.28
C CYS A 397 40.56 -109.56 2.23
N LYS A 398 39.64 -109.84 1.30
CA LYS A 398 39.03 -111.18 1.13
C LYS A 398 39.79 -112.10 0.15
N CYS A 399 40.84 -111.60 -0.50
CA CYS A 399 41.68 -112.36 -1.44
C CYS A 399 43.05 -112.77 -0.88
N LYS A 400 43.25 -112.64 0.45
CA LYS A 400 44.34 -113.26 1.21
C LYS A 400 43.76 -114.25 2.20
#